data_AF-A0A9D2F7N5-F1
#
_entry.id   AF-A0A9D2F7N5-F1
#
_cell.length_a   1.000
_cell.length_b   1.000
_cell.length_c   1.000
_cell.angle_alpha   90.00
_cell.angle_beta   90.00
_cell.angle_gamma   90.00
#
_symmetry.space_group_name_H-M   'P 1'
#
loop_
_entity.id
_entity.type
_entity.pdbx_description
1 polymer ?
#
loop_
_entity_poly.entity_id
_entity_poly.type
_entity_poly.pdbx_seq_one_letter_code
_entity_poly.pdbx_strand_id
1 'polypeptide(L)'
;FLIYSLAAGLTGTLLGLLVGFYLFPTIIINAYGQLYSIKEFSTPWYLSYSLIGIAVGLFCTVGIALIVLRVDLASTAATLLRPKAPKPGKVILIERIKPLWRRLNFNQKVTMRNLFRYKSRMFMTIFGIAGCTAMIVTGFGLKNSIGDIVPIQFNQIWHYQGIVSFNQDATEEERRLYQEERSDLTGLKTSLALASENLTTEISGENIQDLTVYVPENIDDIADFVSFEDRQTQETFVLNDDGAIINEKLSKLFDVNVGDTLELKNADSETFEITISGVIENYVGHFAYLSPKYYEKVFAKEPAFNSELLLFEDSLTKSEEKKIANQLMKLDRVINVSFLSDSSTALDETTEILNLVVWILIISAGLLAFIVLYNLNNINISERIRELSTIKVLGFYDNEVTMYIYRENIFLTIFGVGIGLLFGKILHGYVLQTVELDMLMFSPKIHSLSYVYASLITVFFTVIVGFVMYQKLKKVDMIEALKSNE
;
A
#
# COMPACT_ATOMS: atom_id res chain seq x y z
N PHE A 1 18.99 19.63 32.08
CA PHE A 1 18.51 18.47 31.30
C PHE A 1 17.03 18.53 31.00
N LEU A 2 16.13 18.45 32.00
CA LEU A 2 14.68 18.44 31.74
C LEU A 2 14.17 19.67 30.98
N ILE A 3 14.66 20.87 31.32
CA ILE A 3 14.30 22.12 30.61
C ILE A 3 14.73 22.04 29.14
N TYR A 4 15.90 21.49 28.85
CA TYR A 4 16.38 21.32 27.48
C TYR A 4 15.52 20.30 26.71
N SER A 5 15.24 19.13 27.31
CA SER A 5 14.37 18.11 26.71
C SER A 5 12.96 18.64 26.46
N LEU A 6 12.40 19.41 27.40
CA LEU A 6 11.09 20.04 27.27
C LEU A 6 11.11 21.09 26.15
N ALA A 7 12.10 21.99 26.12
CA ALA A 7 12.20 23.02 25.09
C ALA A 7 12.37 22.42 23.68
N ALA A 8 13.24 21.42 23.53
CA ALA A 8 13.46 20.74 22.26
C ALA A 8 12.23 19.91 21.83
N GLY A 9 11.59 19.19 22.77
CA GLY A 9 10.39 18.40 22.49
C GLY A 9 9.19 19.27 22.12
N LEU A 10 8.99 20.37 22.85
CA LEU A 10 7.89 21.31 22.59
C LEU A 10 8.08 22.03 21.25
N THR A 11 9.28 22.57 20.98
CA THR A 11 9.54 23.25 19.70
C THR A 11 9.44 22.29 18.52
N GLY A 12 10.00 21.08 18.61
CA GLY A 12 9.89 20.06 17.59
C GLY A 12 8.44 19.64 17.33
N THR A 13 7.65 19.44 18.39
CA THR A 13 6.24 19.04 18.22
C THR A 13 5.40 20.18 17.66
N LEU A 14 5.59 21.41 18.12
CA LEU A 14 4.86 22.57 17.59
C LEU A 14 5.16 22.84 16.11
N LEU A 15 6.44 22.78 15.72
CA LEU A 15 6.83 22.90 14.32
C LEU A 15 6.29 21.73 13.48
N GLY A 16 6.33 20.51 14.03
CA GLY A 16 5.79 19.33 13.38
C GLY A 16 4.27 19.43 13.15
N LEU A 17 3.51 19.94 14.12
CA LEU A 17 2.08 20.18 13.97
C LEU A 17 1.80 21.31 12.98
N LEU A 18 2.54 22.42 13.03
CA LEU A 18 2.40 23.53 12.07
C LEU A 18 2.61 23.07 10.63
N VAL A 19 3.71 22.35 10.38
CA VAL A 19 4.01 21.83 9.05
C VAL A 19 3.04 20.71 8.71
N GLY A 20 2.70 19.81 9.64
CA GLY A 20 1.86 18.65 9.38
C GLY A 20 0.41 19.00 9.03
N PHE A 21 -0.22 19.92 9.77
CA PHE A 21 -1.60 20.36 9.52
C PHE A 21 -1.74 21.25 8.29
N TYR A 22 -0.66 21.87 7.83
CA TYR A 22 -0.67 22.69 6.62
C TYR A 22 -0.23 21.89 5.40
N LEU A 23 0.99 21.35 5.41
CA LEU A 23 1.63 20.74 4.24
C LEU A 23 0.87 19.52 3.71
N PHE A 24 0.56 18.54 4.55
CA PHE A 24 -0.10 17.31 4.07
C PHE A 24 -1.52 17.57 3.58
N PRO A 25 -2.42 18.24 4.34
CA PRO A 25 -3.77 18.53 3.86
C PRO A 25 -3.77 19.40 2.61
N THR A 26 -2.93 20.43 2.51
CA THR A 26 -2.87 21.27 1.30
C THR A 26 -2.49 20.45 0.07
N ILE A 27 -1.47 19.58 0.17
CA ILE A 27 -1.05 18.81 -1.01
C ILE A 27 -2.08 17.73 -1.35
N ILE A 28 -2.61 17.02 -0.35
CA ILE A 28 -3.63 15.99 -0.54
C ILE A 28 -4.89 16.60 -1.13
N ILE A 29 -5.40 17.70 -0.57
CA ILE A 29 -6.61 18.36 -1.08
C ILE A 29 -6.37 18.97 -2.45
N ASN A 30 -5.21 19.55 -2.75
CA ASN A 30 -4.91 20.01 -4.11
C ASN A 30 -4.88 18.87 -5.13
N ALA A 31 -4.39 17.70 -4.73
CA ALA A 31 -4.46 16.49 -5.55
C ALA A 31 -5.94 16.09 -5.78
N TYR A 32 -6.73 15.95 -4.71
CA TYR A 32 -8.16 15.60 -4.82
C TYR A 32 -9.05 16.69 -5.43
N GLY A 33 -8.65 17.96 -5.39
CA GLY A 33 -9.39 19.10 -5.94
C GLY A 33 -9.48 19.08 -7.46
N GLN A 34 -8.72 18.21 -8.13
CA GLN A 34 -8.90 17.91 -9.55
C GLN A 34 -10.07 16.94 -9.79
N LEU A 35 -10.40 16.08 -8.82
CA LEU A 35 -11.53 15.13 -8.88
C LEU A 35 -12.83 15.74 -8.39
N TYR A 36 -12.75 16.62 -7.38
CA TYR A 36 -13.89 17.23 -6.74
C TYR A 36 -13.85 18.75 -6.93
N SER A 37 -14.98 19.37 -7.31
CA SER A 37 -15.13 20.83 -7.39
C SER A 37 -15.18 21.47 -5.98
N ILE A 38 -14.06 21.42 -5.26
CA ILE A 38 -13.91 22.00 -3.92
C ILE A 38 -13.55 23.48 -4.08
N LYS A 39 -14.51 24.37 -3.80
CA LYS A 39 -14.39 25.81 -4.04
C LYS A 39 -13.57 26.54 -2.97
N GLU A 40 -13.61 26.07 -1.73
CA GLU A 40 -12.83 26.57 -0.59
C GLU A 40 -12.49 25.38 0.31
N PHE A 41 -11.21 25.18 0.64
CA PHE A 41 -10.81 24.20 1.63
C PHE A 41 -10.27 24.90 2.86
N SER A 42 -10.76 24.48 4.02
CA SER A 42 -10.18 24.85 5.30
C SER A 42 -9.21 23.75 5.70
N THR A 43 -8.06 24.13 6.27
CA THR A 43 -7.20 23.22 7.02
C THR A 43 -7.50 23.42 8.51
N PRO A 44 -8.63 22.87 9.03
CA PRO A 44 -9.05 23.13 10.39
C PRO A 44 -8.01 22.58 11.36
N TRP A 45 -7.61 23.42 12.31
CA TRP A 45 -6.72 22.98 13.37
C TRP A 45 -7.54 22.21 14.42
N TYR A 46 -7.44 20.88 14.39
CA TYR A 46 -8.07 20.05 15.41
C TYR A 46 -7.26 20.06 16.71
N LEU A 47 -7.77 20.77 17.71
CA LEU A 47 -7.12 20.91 19.01
C LEU A 47 -6.96 19.55 19.72
N SER A 48 -7.96 18.65 19.60
CA SER A 48 -7.91 17.31 20.21
C SER A 48 -6.71 16.49 19.70
N TYR A 49 -6.56 16.35 18.38
CA TYR A 49 -5.44 15.63 17.77
C TYR A 49 -4.09 16.31 18.07
N SER A 50 -4.07 17.64 18.13
CA SER A 50 -2.88 18.40 18.49
C SER A 50 -2.43 18.14 19.93
N LEU A 51 -3.37 18.11 20.87
CA LEU A 51 -3.09 17.81 22.28
C LEU A 51 -2.57 16.38 22.45
N ILE A 52 -3.16 15.41 21.73
CA ILE A 52 -2.67 14.03 21.71
C ILE A 52 -1.24 13.98 21.17
N GLY A 53 -0.97 14.64 20.03
CA GLY A 53 0.36 14.72 19.44
C GLY A 53 1.40 15.35 20.38
N ILE A 54 1.05 16.46 21.04
CA ILE A 54 1.90 17.12 22.05
C ILE A 54 2.15 16.19 23.23
N ALA A 55 1.11 15.53 23.76
CA ALA A 55 1.25 14.62 24.88
C ALA A 55 2.19 13.45 24.56
N VAL A 56 2.01 12.81 23.39
CA VAL A 56 2.85 11.70 22.95
C VAL A 56 4.29 12.17 22.68
N GLY A 57 4.47 13.29 21.99
CA GLY A 57 5.80 13.86 21.71
C GLY A 57 6.56 14.23 22.99
N LEU A 58 5.90 14.86 23.95
CA LEU A 58 6.48 15.19 25.25
C LEU A 58 6.73 13.93 26.09
N PHE A 59 5.87 12.92 26.04
CA PHE A 59 6.10 11.65 26.71
C PHE A 59 7.34 10.95 26.17
N CYS A 60 7.52 10.87 24.85
CA CYS A 60 8.70 10.27 24.22
C CYS A 60 10.00 11.03 24.51
N THR A 61 9.95 12.35 24.69
CA THR A 61 11.14 13.17 24.93
C THR A 61 11.43 13.37 26.43
N VAL A 62 10.51 14.01 27.15
CA VAL A 62 10.64 14.35 28.57
C VAL A 62 10.47 13.11 29.44
N GLY A 63 9.54 12.21 29.10
CA GLY A 63 9.32 10.98 29.86
C GLY A 63 10.56 10.09 29.90
N ILE A 64 11.22 9.88 28.76
CA ILE A 64 12.49 9.15 28.71
C ILE A 64 13.59 9.87 29.50
N ALA A 65 13.70 11.20 29.35
CA ALA A 65 14.69 11.99 30.09
C ALA A 65 14.50 11.89 31.61
N LEU A 66 13.24 11.90 32.09
CA LEU A 66 12.91 11.71 33.51
C LEU A 66 13.31 10.34 34.03
N ILE A 67 13.07 9.28 33.25
CA ILE A 67 13.46 7.91 33.61
C ILE A 67 14.98 7.83 33.75
N VAL A 68 15.72 8.32 32.76
CA VAL A 68 17.20 8.31 32.78
C VAL A 68 17.71 9.13 33.96
N LEU A 69 17.17 10.32 34.19
CA LEU A 69 17.58 11.19 35.29
C LEU A 69 17.31 10.57 36.66
N ARG A 70 16.18 9.85 36.83
CA ARG A 70 15.91 9.11 38.07
C ARG A 70 16.91 7.98 38.29
N VAL A 71 17.26 7.23 37.25
CA VAL A 71 18.25 6.15 37.34
C VAL A 71 19.63 6.71 37.70
N ASP A 72 20.03 7.82 37.10
CA ASP A 72 21.31 8.47 37.37
C ASP A 72 21.35 9.09 38.77
N LEU A 73 20.29 9.77 39.23
CA LEU A 73 20.20 10.34 40.58
C LEU A 73 20.15 9.27 41.68
N ALA A 74 19.63 8.07 41.38
CA ALA A 74 19.66 6.93 42.30
C ALA A 74 21.04 6.23 42.36
N SER A 75 21.95 6.56 41.44
CA SER A 75 23.29 5.97 41.34
C SER A 75 24.31 6.73 42.21
N THR A 76 25.34 6.05 42.70
CA THR A 76 26.38 6.69 43.50
C THR A 76 27.37 7.47 42.63
N ALA A 77 27.89 8.60 43.15
CA ALA A 77 28.84 9.46 42.43
C ALA A 77 30.08 8.69 41.92
N ALA A 78 30.60 7.75 42.71
CA ALA A 78 31.72 6.90 42.32
C ALA A 78 31.40 6.00 41.11
N THR A 79 30.14 5.60 40.93
CA THR A 79 29.72 4.78 39.79
C THR A 79 29.57 5.61 38.52
N LEU A 80 29.10 6.86 38.64
CA LEU A 80 28.95 7.80 37.53
C LEU A 80 30.29 8.33 37.01
N LEU A 81 31.26 8.55 37.90
CA LEU A 81 32.61 9.02 37.54
C LEU A 81 33.49 7.90 36.97
N ARG A 82 33.16 6.63 37.21
CA ARG A 82 33.90 5.50 36.63
C ARG A 82 33.40 5.20 35.22
N PRO A 83 34.31 4.95 34.26
CA PRO A 83 33.90 4.47 32.95
C PRO A 83 33.14 3.15 33.10
N LYS A 84 32.01 3.02 32.40
CA LYS A 84 31.21 1.79 32.41
C LYS A 84 32.08 0.61 31.99
N ALA A 85 32.22 -0.38 32.88
CA ALA A 85 32.99 -1.59 32.59
C ALA A 85 32.38 -2.29 31.36
N PRO A 86 33.22 -2.74 30.41
CA PRO A 86 32.71 -3.36 29.19
C PRO A 86 32.10 -4.72 29.55
N LYS A 87 30.85 -4.98 29.12
CA LYS A 87 30.09 -6.19 29.52
C LYS A 87 30.91 -7.47 29.25
N PRO A 88 30.95 -8.48 30.14
CA PRO A 88 31.71 -9.70 29.87
C PRO A 88 31.17 -10.43 28.62
N GLY A 89 32.08 -10.92 27.77
CA GLY A 89 31.71 -11.70 26.58
C GLY A 89 31.15 -13.07 26.98
N LYS A 90 30.01 -13.46 26.41
CA LYS A 90 29.40 -14.79 26.59
C LYS A 90 29.41 -15.55 25.26
N VAL A 91 29.36 -16.89 25.35
CA VAL A 91 29.18 -17.80 24.20
C VAL A 91 27.90 -17.39 23.45
N ILE A 92 27.99 -17.22 22.13
CA ILE A 92 26.88 -16.72 21.31
C ILE A 92 26.07 -17.86 20.70
N LEU A 93 24.79 -17.64 20.37
CA LEU A 93 23.93 -18.67 19.76
C LEU A 93 24.49 -19.18 18.42
N ILE A 94 25.10 -18.30 17.62
CA ILE A 94 25.70 -18.66 16.33
C ILE A 94 26.90 -19.59 16.49
N GLU A 95 27.63 -19.56 17.62
CA GLU A 95 28.71 -20.52 17.90
C GLU A 95 28.20 -21.96 18.05
N ARG A 96 26.91 -22.14 18.40
CA ARG A 96 26.27 -23.45 18.47
C ARG A 96 25.95 -24.01 17.08
N ILE A 97 25.75 -23.15 16.08
CA ILE A 97 25.53 -23.53 14.68
C ILE A 97 26.92 -23.74 14.02
N LYS A 98 27.57 -24.87 14.37
CA LYS A 98 28.91 -25.25 13.91
C LYS A 98 29.18 -25.07 12.40
N PRO A 99 28.27 -25.44 11.45
CA PRO A 99 28.56 -25.30 10.03
C PRO A 99 28.68 -23.83 9.58
N LEU A 100 27.87 -22.94 10.16
CA LEU A 100 27.93 -21.49 9.85
C LEU A 100 29.17 -20.86 10.50
N TRP A 101 29.47 -21.21 11.77
CA TRP A 101 30.61 -20.64 12.51
C TRP A 101 31.98 -20.99 11.91
N ARG A 102 32.12 -22.20 11.35
CA ARG A 102 33.38 -22.63 10.70
C ARG A 102 33.70 -21.83 9.44
N ARG A 103 32.68 -21.34 8.72
CA ARG A 103 32.83 -20.55 7.49
C ARG A 103 33.21 -19.07 7.73
N LEU A 104 33.12 -18.59 8.97
CA LEU A 104 33.43 -17.20 9.31
C LEU A 104 34.93 -16.99 9.52
N ASN A 105 35.48 -15.95 8.89
CA ASN A 105 36.85 -15.50 9.11
C ASN A 105 37.03 -14.89 10.51
N PHE A 106 38.26 -14.76 10.98
CA PHE A 106 38.57 -14.22 12.32
C PHE A 106 37.85 -12.88 12.60
N ASN A 107 37.94 -11.94 11.64
CA ASN A 107 37.28 -10.64 11.75
C ASN A 107 35.76 -10.76 11.88
N GLN A 108 35.11 -11.65 11.13
CA GLN A 108 33.66 -11.85 11.19
C GLN A 108 33.24 -12.48 12.53
N LYS A 109 34.04 -13.40 13.08
CA LYS A 109 33.81 -13.99 14.42
C LYS A 109 33.90 -12.94 15.52
N VAL A 110 34.87 -12.03 15.43
CA VAL A 110 35.03 -10.90 16.36
C VAL A 110 33.84 -9.94 16.26
N THR A 111 33.45 -9.55 15.04
CA THR A 111 32.26 -8.69 14.81
C THR A 111 30.99 -9.32 15.39
N MET A 112 30.78 -10.63 15.16
CA MET A 112 29.58 -11.31 15.65
C MET A 112 29.57 -11.40 17.19
N ARG A 113 30.70 -11.69 17.82
CA ARG A 113 30.80 -11.63 19.29
C ARG A 113 30.53 -10.23 19.82
N ASN A 114 31.02 -9.19 19.13
CA ASN A 114 30.82 -7.80 19.54
C ASN A 114 29.34 -7.38 19.45
N LEU A 115 28.64 -7.75 18.37
CA LEU A 115 27.21 -7.52 18.19
C LEU A 115 26.38 -8.13 19.34
N PHE A 116 26.62 -9.41 19.63
CA PHE A 116 25.89 -10.12 20.69
C PHE A 116 26.31 -9.73 22.11
N ARG A 117 27.46 -9.07 22.28
CA ARG A 117 27.86 -8.43 23.55
C ARG A 117 26.95 -7.25 23.88
N TYR A 118 26.48 -6.52 22.86
CA TYR A 118 25.66 -5.31 22.99
C TYR A 118 24.26 -5.48 22.37
N LYS A 119 23.54 -6.53 22.78
CA LYS A 119 22.22 -6.92 22.21
C LYS A 119 21.18 -5.79 22.14
N SER A 120 21.11 -4.94 23.17
CA SER A 120 20.15 -3.81 23.19
C SER A 120 20.37 -2.87 22.01
N ARG A 121 21.64 -2.58 21.68
CA ARG A 121 22.02 -1.74 20.55
C ARG A 121 21.72 -2.45 19.23
N MET A 122 22.10 -3.73 19.15
CA MET A 122 21.83 -4.56 17.98
C MET A 122 20.33 -4.55 17.62
N PHE A 123 19.45 -4.80 18.60
CA PHE A 123 18.00 -4.77 18.37
C PHE A 123 17.48 -3.37 18.04
N MET A 124 17.92 -2.32 18.75
CA MET A 124 17.53 -0.95 18.45
C MET A 124 17.88 -0.56 17.01
N THR A 125 19.08 -0.89 16.54
CA THR A 125 19.48 -0.62 15.16
C THR A 125 18.70 -1.47 14.17
N ILE A 126 18.53 -2.78 14.41
CA ILE A 126 17.76 -3.65 13.53
C ILE A 126 16.32 -3.17 13.40
N PHE A 127 15.63 -2.84 14.50
CA PHE A 127 14.25 -2.35 14.47
C PHE A 127 14.13 -0.97 13.82
N GLY A 128 15.09 -0.07 14.05
CA GLY A 128 15.12 1.22 13.38
C GLY A 128 15.24 1.07 11.86
N ILE A 129 16.19 0.26 11.39
CA ILE A 129 16.37 -0.02 9.96
C ILE A 129 15.14 -0.75 9.39
N ALA A 130 14.66 -1.78 10.09
CA ALA A 130 13.50 -2.55 9.66
C ALA A 130 12.25 -1.68 9.54
N GLY A 131 11.98 -0.79 10.50
CA GLY A 131 10.85 0.13 10.45
C GLY A 131 10.94 1.07 9.25
N CYS A 132 12.12 1.64 8.99
CA CYS A 132 12.35 2.51 7.83
C CYS A 132 12.15 1.76 6.51
N THR A 133 12.74 0.57 6.36
CA THR A 133 12.52 -0.27 5.17
C THR A 133 11.05 -0.66 5.03
N ALA A 134 10.37 -1.03 6.12
CA ALA A 134 8.95 -1.39 6.10
C ALA A 134 8.06 -0.25 5.62
N MET A 135 8.33 1.00 6.07
CA MET A 135 7.61 2.18 5.60
C MET A 135 7.86 2.45 4.10
N ILE A 136 9.10 2.29 3.62
CA ILE A 136 9.41 2.46 2.18
C ILE A 136 8.72 1.37 1.35
N VAL A 137 8.77 0.10 1.80
CA VAL A 137 8.03 -1.02 1.17
C VAL A 137 6.55 -0.73 1.13
N THR A 138 5.97 -0.20 2.21
CA THR A 138 4.56 0.16 2.27
C THR A 138 4.22 1.24 1.25
N GLY A 139 5.05 2.29 1.13
CA GLY A 139 4.87 3.34 0.11
C GLY A 139 4.89 2.79 -1.31
N PHE A 140 5.91 2.00 -1.69
CA PHE A 140 5.92 1.37 -3.02
C PHE A 140 4.83 0.31 -3.20
N GLY A 141 4.46 -0.39 -2.14
CA GLY A 141 3.37 -1.36 -2.13
C GLY A 141 2.04 -0.68 -2.46
N LEU A 142 1.72 0.43 -1.81
CA LEU A 142 0.53 1.24 -2.13
C LEU A 142 0.56 1.74 -3.58
N LYS A 143 1.74 2.15 -4.08
CA LYS A 143 1.91 2.56 -5.48
C LYS A 143 1.56 1.42 -6.45
N ASN A 144 1.97 0.19 -6.14
CA ASN A 144 1.61 -0.98 -6.96
C ASN A 144 0.12 -1.30 -6.82
N SER A 145 -0.40 -1.34 -5.60
CA SER A 145 -1.79 -1.65 -5.31
C SER A 145 -2.78 -0.76 -6.06
N ILE A 146 -2.45 0.52 -6.18
CA ILE A 146 -3.25 1.52 -6.88
C ILE A 146 -3.02 1.45 -8.39
N GLY A 147 -1.75 1.39 -8.83
CA GLY A 147 -1.40 1.35 -10.25
C GLY A 147 -1.79 0.06 -10.99
N ASP A 148 -2.03 -1.04 -10.27
CA ASP A 148 -2.43 -2.32 -10.85
C ASP A 148 -3.94 -2.38 -11.19
N ILE A 149 -4.78 -1.48 -10.64
CA ILE A 149 -6.24 -1.52 -10.82
C ILE A 149 -6.62 -1.43 -12.29
N VAL A 150 -6.18 -0.37 -12.99
CA VAL A 150 -6.54 -0.12 -14.39
C VAL A 150 -6.12 -1.27 -15.31
N PRO A 151 -4.85 -1.71 -15.33
CA PRO A 151 -4.43 -2.78 -16.26
C PRO A 151 -5.05 -4.15 -15.94
N ILE A 152 -5.38 -4.45 -14.68
CA ILE A 152 -6.05 -5.71 -14.35
C ILE A 152 -7.53 -5.62 -14.72
N GLN A 153 -8.23 -4.58 -14.27
CA GLN A 153 -9.67 -4.42 -14.49
C GLN A 153 -10.04 -4.35 -15.97
N PHE A 154 -9.37 -3.49 -16.75
CA PHE A 154 -9.78 -3.16 -18.12
C PHE A 154 -9.09 -3.99 -19.21
N ASN A 155 -8.03 -4.75 -18.89
CA ASN A 155 -7.34 -5.59 -19.87
C ASN A 155 -7.38 -7.09 -19.55
N GLN A 156 -7.56 -7.48 -18.28
CA GLN A 156 -7.52 -8.89 -17.86
C GLN A 156 -8.89 -9.41 -17.38
N ILE A 157 -9.71 -8.56 -16.74
CA ILE A 157 -11.03 -8.96 -16.24
C ILE A 157 -12.11 -8.66 -17.28
N TRP A 158 -12.16 -7.42 -17.78
CA TRP A 158 -13.06 -7.06 -18.87
C TRP A 158 -12.35 -7.17 -20.21
N HIS A 159 -12.90 -8.01 -21.08
CA HIS A 159 -12.36 -8.26 -22.43
C HIS A 159 -13.10 -7.48 -23.52
N TYR A 160 -14.37 -7.12 -23.26
CA TYR A 160 -15.18 -6.30 -24.17
C TYR A 160 -14.65 -4.86 -24.26
N GLN A 161 -14.91 -4.16 -25.36
CA GLN A 161 -14.46 -2.77 -25.51
C GLN A 161 -15.61 -1.78 -25.36
N GLY A 162 -16.83 -2.16 -25.76
CA GLY A 162 -17.99 -1.28 -25.75
C GLY A 162 -19.20 -1.90 -25.07
N ILE A 163 -20.04 -1.04 -24.49
CA ILE A 163 -21.39 -1.38 -24.05
C ILE A 163 -22.38 -0.41 -24.68
N VAL A 164 -23.44 -0.94 -25.27
CA VAL A 164 -24.56 -0.20 -25.84
C VAL A 164 -25.76 -0.37 -24.93
N SER A 165 -26.42 0.72 -24.57
CA SER A 165 -27.67 0.69 -23.79
C SER A 165 -28.86 1.05 -24.68
N PHE A 166 -29.95 0.33 -24.53
CA PHE A 166 -31.12 0.40 -25.40
C PHE A 166 -32.36 0.96 -24.70
N ASN A 167 -33.22 1.58 -25.49
CA ASN A 167 -34.60 1.83 -25.12
C ASN A 167 -35.41 0.53 -25.23
N GLN A 168 -36.07 0.14 -24.14
CA GLN A 168 -36.86 -1.08 -24.08
C GLN A 168 -38.15 -0.98 -24.91
N ASP A 169 -38.66 0.25 -25.12
CA ASP A 169 -39.88 0.52 -25.87
C ASP A 169 -39.68 0.55 -27.41
N ALA A 170 -38.49 0.17 -27.89
CA ALA A 170 -38.16 0.18 -29.31
C ALA A 170 -38.98 -0.87 -30.11
N THR A 171 -39.50 -0.43 -31.25
CA THR A 171 -40.24 -1.22 -32.24
C THR A 171 -39.36 -2.29 -32.90
N GLU A 172 -39.97 -3.36 -33.42
CA GLU A 172 -39.23 -4.43 -34.11
C GLU A 172 -38.39 -3.92 -35.30
N GLU A 173 -38.87 -2.91 -36.03
CA GLU A 173 -38.11 -2.27 -37.11
C GLU A 173 -36.84 -1.59 -36.59
N GLU A 174 -36.92 -0.83 -35.50
CA GLU A 174 -35.75 -0.20 -34.87
C GLU A 174 -34.76 -1.26 -34.34
N ARG A 175 -35.27 -2.40 -33.86
CA ARG A 175 -34.43 -3.54 -33.46
C ARG A 175 -33.69 -4.15 -34.64
N ARG A 176 -34.36 -4.34 -35.77
CA ARG A 176 -33.77 -4.88 -37.00
C ARG A 176 -32.72 -3.94 -37.58
N LEU A 177 -33.02 -2.64 -37.66
CA LEU A 177 -32.08 -1.62 -38.14
C LEU A 177 -30.80 -1.60 -37.32
N TYR A 178 -30.91 -1.73 -35.99
CA TYR A 178 -29.74 -1.85 -35.13
C TYR A 178 -28.92 -3.11 -35.41
N GLN A 179 -29.55 -4.28 -35.58
CA GLN A 179 -28.84 -5.52 -35.89
C GLN A 179 -28.08 -5.45 -37.22
N GLU A 180 -28.67 -4.80 -38.24
CA GLU A 180 -28.02 -4.54 -39.53
C GLU A 180 -26.80 -3.63 -39.35
N GLU A 181 -26.99 -2.47 -38.72
CA GLU A 181 -25.89 -1.52 -38.49
C GLU A 181 -24.76 -2.10 -37.63
N ARG A 182 -25.11 -2.92 -36.62
CA ARG A 182 -24.15 -3.62 -35.75
C ARG A 182 -23.32 -4.63 -36.54
N SER A 183 -23.97 -5.39 -37.44
CA SER A 183 -23.30 -6.40 -38.27
C SER A 183 -22.33 -5.77 -39.27
N ASP A 184 -22.60 -4.52 -39.67
CA ASP A 184 -21.73 -3.74 -40.56
C ASP A 184 -20.55 -3.05 -39.83
N LEU A 185 -20.45 -3.16 -38.50
CA LEU A 185 -19.34 -2.60 -37.75
C LEU A 185 -18.02 -3.31 -38.12
N THR A 186 -17.07 -2.53 -38.60
CA THR A 186 -15.76 -3.04 -38.98
C THR A 186 -15.00 -3.55 -37.76
N GLY A 187 -14.52 -4.80 -37.81
CA GLY A 187 -13.69 -5.39 -36.77
C GLY A 187 -14.44 -5.94 -35.56
N LEU A 188 -15.78 -5.95 -35.57
CA LEU A 188 -16.59 -6.59 -34.53
C LEU A 188 -16.40 -8.11 -34.61
N LYS A 189 -15.88 -8.71 -33.55
CA LYS A 189 -15.69 -10.17 -33.42
C LYS A 189 -17.00 -10.85 -33.05
N THR A 190 -17.64 -10.35 -31.99
CA THR A 190 -18.90 -10.88 -31.47
C THR A 190 -19.57 -9.84 -30.55
N SER A 191 -20.84 -10.06 -30.22
CA SER A 191 -21.59 -9.26 -29.27
C SER A 191 -22.50 -10.13 -28.42
N LEU A 192 -22.84 -9.64 -27.23
CA LEU A 192 -23.68 -10.37 -26.28
C LEU A 192 -24.71 -9.42 -25.68
N ALA A 193 -25.99 -9.68 -25.96
CA ALA A 193 -27.09 -8.99 -25.30
C ALA A 193 -27.16 -9.40 -23.83
N LEU A 194 -27.42 -8.45 -22.95
CA LEU A 194 -27.60 -8.69 -21.53
C LEU A 194 -28.62 -7.73 -20.91
N ALA A 195 -29.27 -8.18 -19.84
CA ALA A 195 -30.04 -7.31 -18.97
C ALA A 195 -29.11 -6.72 -17.92
N SER A 196 -29.17 -5.40 -17.77
CA SER A 196 -28.44 -4.63 -16.77
C SER A 196 -29.45 -3.93 -15.88
N GLU A 197 -29.49 -4.31 -14.61
CA GLU A 197 -30.32 -3.66 -13.59
C GLU A 197 -29.46 -3.16 -12.43
N ASN A 198 -29.69 -1.91 -11.99
CA ASN A 198 -29.05 -1.38 -10.81
C ASN A 198 -29.93 -1.67 -9.59
N LEU A 199 -29.37 -2.39 -8.63
CA LEU A 199 -29.98 -2.70 -7.35
C LEU A 199 -29.10 -2.17 -6.22
N THR A 200 -29.64 -2.20 -5.02
CA THR A 200 -28.89 -1.84 -3.81
C THR A 200 -28.82 -3.03 -2.88
N THR A 201 -27.77 -3.08 -2.07
CA THR A 201 -27.64 -4.05 -0.98
C THR A 201 -27.23 -3.32 0.28
N GLU A 202 -27.72 -3.76 1.43
CA GLU A 202 -27.61 -3.01 2.68
C GLU A 202 -27.11 -3.90 3.82
N ILE A 203 -26.12 -3.41 4.55
CA ILE A 203 -25.70 -4.01 5.82
C ILE A 203 -26.36 -3.26 6.98
N SER A 204 -27.26 -3.94 7.69
CA SER A 204 -27.73 -3.53 9.02
C SER A 204 -28.22 -2.07 9.17
N GLY A 205 -28.76 -1.44 8.13
CA GLY A 205 -29.31 -0.08 8.25
C GLY A 205 -28.41 1.08 7.81
N GLU A 206 -27.10 0.85 7.61
CA GLU A 206 -26.12 1.96 7.60
C GLU A 206 -25.22 1.99 6.36
N ASN A 207 -25.02 0.87 5.65
CA ASN A 207 -24.10 0.80 4.51
C ASN A 207 -24.80 0.30 3.24
N ILE A 208 -25.46 1.22 2.53
CA ILE A 208 -26.11 0.95 1.24
C ILE A 208 -25.06 0.99 0.13
N GLN A 209 -24.93 -0.11 -0.59
CA GLN A 209 -24.04 -0.24 -1.73
C GLN A 209 -24.83 -0.44 -3.02
N ASP A 210 -24.51 0.33 -4.04
CA ASP A 210 -25.05 0.14 -5.38
C ASP A 210 -24.35 -1.06 -6.03
N LEU A 211 -25.13 -1.95 -6.64
CA LEU A 211 -24.63 -3.05 -7.46
C LEU A 211 -25.34 -3.09 -8.81
N THR A 212 -24.63 -3.56 -9.82
CA THR A 212 -25.23 -3.84 -11.13
C THR A 212 -25.39 -5.34 -11.31
N VAL A 213 -26.62 -5.77 -11.57
CA VAL A 213 -26.95 -7.14 -11.93
C VAL A 213 -26.84 -7.30 -13.44
N TYR A 214 -25.98 -8.23 -13.87
CA TYR A 214 -25.85 -8.62 -15.27
C TYR A 214 -26.41 -10.01 -15.52
N VAL A 215 -27.29 -10.10 -16.52
CA VAL A 215 -27.91 -11.35 -16.97
C VAL A 215 -27.67 -11.50 -18.47
N PRO A 216 -26.74 -12.36 -18.92
CA PRO A 216 -26.47 -12.54 -20.33
C PRO A 216 -27.60 -13.32 -21.01
N GLU A 217 -27.89 -13.01 -22.28
CA GLU A 217 -28.85 -13.78 -23.09
C GLU A 217 -28.39 -15.24 -23.24
N ASN A 218 -27.08 -15.44 -23.45
CA ASN A 218 -26.44 -16.75 -23.47
C ASN A 218 -25.35 -16.86 -22.40
N ILE A 219 -25.48 -17.86 -21.54
CA ILE A 219 -24.60 -18.12 -20.39
C ILE A 219 -23.21 -18.57 -20.85
N ASP A 220 -23.12 -19.31 -21.95
CA ASP A 220 -21.83 -19.86 -22.41
C ASP A 220 -20.92 -18.77 -23.01
N ASP A 221 -21.52 -17.71 -23.55
CA ASP A 221 -20.78 -16.67 -24.28
C ASP A 221 -20.19 -15.60 -23.35
N ILE A 222 -20.72 -15.41 -22.13
CA ILE A 222 -20.29 -14.33 -21.21
C ILE A 222 -18.80 -14.46 -20.81
N ALA A 223 -18.26 -15.67 -20.77
CA ALA A 223 -16.87 -15.94 -20.41
C ALA A 223 -15.87 -15.32 -21.41
N ASP A 224 -16.29 -15.07 -22.66
CA ASP A 224 -15.47 -14.37 -23.66
C ASP A 224 -15.40 -12.85 -23.40
N PHE A 225 -16.34 -12.30 -22.63
CA PHE A 225 -16.44 -10.87 -22.35
C PHE A 225 -15.92 -10.51 -20.96
N VAL A 226 -16.09 -11.39 -19.97
CA VAL A 226 -15.68 -11.16 -18.58
C VAL A 226 -15.02 -12.42 -18.00
N SER A 227 -13.85 -12.25 -17.39
CA SER A 227 -13.16 -13.32 -16.66
C SER A 227 -13.83 -13.61 -15.31
N PHE A 228 -14.15 -14.88 -15.06
CA PHE A 228 -14.74 -15.36 -13.82
C PHE A 228 -13.73 -16.21 -13.03
N GLU A 229 -12.67 -15.58 -12.54
CA GLU A 229 -11.61 -16.27 -11.79
C GLU A 229 -11.50 -15.77 -10.33
N ASP A 230 -11.20 -16.69 -9.41
CA ASP A 230 -10.77 -16.34 -8.06
C ASP A 230 -9.32 -15.84 -8.08
N ARG A 231 -9.07 -14.68 -7.47
CA ARG A 231 -7.73 -14.07 -7.44
C ARG A 231 -6.68 -14.94 -6.72
N GLN A 232 -7.07 -15.66 -5.66
CA GLN A 232 -6.15 -16.40 -4.80
C GLN A 232 -5.90 -17.83 -5.30
N THR A 233 -6.96 -18.55 -5.67
CA THR A 233 -6.89 -19.95 -6.11
C THR A 233 -6.70 -20.09 -7.61
N GLN A 234 -7.03 -19.04 -8.38
CA GLN A 234 -7.11 -19.08 -9.85
C GLN A 234 -8.11 -20.12 -10.35
N GLU A 235 -9.11 -20.43 -9.53
CA GLU A 235 -10.24 -21.28 -9.92
C GLU A 235 -11.20 -20.48 -10.80
N THR A 236 -11.61 -21.07 -11.93
CA THR A 236 -12.57 -20.48 -12.85
C THR A 236 -13.98 -20.91 -12.46
N PHE A 237 -14.88 -19.95 -12.27
CA PHE A 237 -16.30 -20.18 -12.05
C PHE A 237 -17.07 -20.17 -13.37
N VAL A 238 -18.07 -21.04 -13.47
CA VAL A 238 -19.02 -21.07 -14.58
C VAL A 238 -20.36 -20.57 -14.04
N LEU A 239 -20.98 -19.65 -14.78
CA LEU A 239 -22.30 -19.14 -14.44
C LEU A 239 -23.34 -20.26 -14.64
N ASN A 240 -24.09 -20.59 -13.59
CA ASN A 240 -25.06 -21.69 -13.58
C ASN A 240 -26.44 -21.21 -13.12
N ASP A 241 -27.45 -22.07 -13.23
CA ASP A 241 -28.85 -21.78 -12.85
C ASP A 241 -29.11 -21.84 -11.33
N ASP A 242 -28.10 -22.14 -10.51
CA ASP A 242 -28.26 -22.43 -9.07
C ASP A 242 -27.90 -21.26 -8.15
N GLY A 243 -27.26 -20.20 -8.66
CA GLY A 243 -26.87 -19.04 -7.85
C GLY A 243 -26.15 -17.95 -8.63
N ALA A 244 -25.90 -16.84 -7.94
CA ALA A 244 -25.24 -15.65 -8.47
C ALA A 244 -23.73 -15.68 -8.23
N ILE A 245 -22.95 -15.21 -9.21
CA ILE A 245 -21.52 -14.93 -9.06
C ILE A 245 -21.37 -13.46 -8.68
N ILE A 246 -20.71 -13.17 -7.56
CA ILE A 246 -20.47 -11.80 -7.08
C ILE A 246 -18.98 -11.47 -7.06
N ASN A 247 -18.63 -10.19 -6.97
CA ASN A 247 -17.23 -9.80 -6.83
C ASN A 247 -16.67 -9.89 -5.39
N GLU A 248 -15.36 -10.12 -5.29
CA GLU A 248 -14.60 -10.30 -4.04
C GLU A 248 -14.82 -9.17 -3.03
N LYS A 249 -14.87 -7.92 -3.51
CA LYS A 249 -15.08 -6.76 -2.63
C LYS A 249 -16.45 -6.80 -1.97
N LEU A 250 -17.50 -7.17 -2.72
CA LEU A 250 -18.85 -7.29 -2.18
C LEU A 250 -18.93 -8.43 -1.16
N SER A 251 -18.34 -9.59 -1.48
CA SER A 251 -18.23 -10.72 -0.55
C SER A 251 -17.57 -10.32 0.78
N LYS A 252 -16.46 -9.57 0.74
CA LYS A 252 -15.75 -9.11 1.95
C LYS A 252 -16.49 -8.04 2.74
N LEU A 253 -17.17 -7.10 2.08
CA LEU A 253 -17.92 -6.05 2.76
C LEU A 253 -19.08 -6.64 3.56
N PHE A 254 -19.77 -7.62 2.98
CA PHE A 254 -20.95 -8.26 3.56
C PHE A 254 -20.63 -9.52 4.38
N ASP A 255 -19.35 -9.93 4.45
CA ASP A 255 -18.87 -11.15 5.11
C ASP A 255 -19.61 -12.43 4.65
N VAL A 256 -19.89 -12.50 3.35
CA VAL A 256 -20.62 -13.61 2.70
C VAL A 256 -19.69 -14.45 1.84
N ASN A 257 -19.85 -15.77 1.90
CA ASN A 257 -19.06 -16.75 1.15
C ASN A 257 -19.94 -17.55 0.18
N VAL A 258 -19.32 -18.41 -0.63
CA VAL A 258 -20.04 -19.34 -1.50
C VAL A 258 -20.97 -20.23 -0.67
N GLY A 259 -22.25 -20.26 -1.03
CA GLY A 259 -23.33 -20.93 -0.31
C GLY A 259 -24.17 -20.03 0.59
N ASP A 260 -23.68 -18.83 0.93
CA ASP A 260 -24.44 -17.85 1.70
C ASP A 260 -25.42 -17.07 0.81
N THR A 261 -26.32 -16.32 1.43
CA THR A 261 -27.32 -15.48 0.75
C THR A 261 -27.03 -14.00 0.90
N LEU A 262 -27.33 -13.23 -0.14
CA LEU A 262 -27.23 -11.78 -0.17
C LEU A 262 -28.60 -11.17 -0.50
N GLU A 263 -28.99 -10.15 0.27
CA GLU A 263 -30.24 -9.41 0.11
C GLU A 263 -30.04 -8.25 -0.88
N LEU A 264 -30.87 -8.18 -1.91
CA LEU A 264 -30.88 -7.12 -2.92
C LEU A 264 -32.21 -6.35 -2.85
N LYS A 265 -32.16 -5.04 -3.04
CA LYS A 265 -33.32 -4.16 -3.06
C LYS A 265 -33.40 -3.40 -4.37
N ASN A 266 -34.59 -3.37 -4.98
CA ASN A 266 -34.85 -2.52 -6.15
C ASN A 266 -35.23 -1.09 -5.74
N ALA A 267 -35.46 -0.23 -6.74
CA ALA A 267 -35.85 1.16 -6.53
C ALA A 267 -37.18 1.32 -5.75
N ASP A 268 -38.07 0.33 -5.85
CA ASP A 268 -39.35 0.28 -5.15
C ASP A 268 -39.23 -0.29 -3.72
N SER A 269 -38.00 -0.55 -3.26
CA SER A 269 -37.67 -1.19 -1.97
C SER A 269 -38.21 -2.61 -1.81
N GLU A 270 -38.54 -3.29 -2.91
CA GLU A 270 -38.80 -4.74 -2.91
C GLU A 270 -37.49 -5.49 -2.69
N THR A 271 -37.57 -6.52 -1.86
CA THR A 271 -36.42 -7.27 -1.37
C THR A 271 -36.35 -8.63 -2.05
N PHE A 272 -35.16 -8.98 -2.54
CA PHE A 272 -34.86 -10.22 -3.24
C PHE A 272 -33.66 -10.89 -2.58
N GLU A 273 -33.68 -12.21 -2.45
CA GLU A 273 -32.54 -12.96 -1.92
C GLU A 273 -31.87 -13.75 -3.04
N ILE A 274 -30.55 -13.58 -3.18
CA ILE A 274 -29.73 -14.37 -4.08
C ILE A 274 -28.79 -15.27 -3.27
N THR A 275 -28.52 -16.47 -3.77
CA THR A 275 -27.54 -17.42 -3.22
C THR A 275 -26.25 -17.28 -3.99
N ILE A 276 -25.12 -17.21 -3.28
CA ILE A 276 -23.80 -17.00 -3.88
C ILE A 276 -23.24 -18.34 -4.37
N SER A 277 -23.00 -18.46 -5.67
CA SER A 277 -22.40 -19.64 -6.30
C SER A 277 -20.91 -19.48 -6.58
N GLY A 278 -20.40 -18.25 -6.66
CA GLY A 278 -18.99 -17.96 -6.92
C GLY A 278 -18.59 -16.54 -6.51
N VAL A 279 -17.30 -16.37 -6.22
CA VAL A 279 -16.70 -15.08 -5.87
C VAL A 279 -15.53 -14.80 -6.81
N ILE A 280 -15.63 -13.74 -7.61
CA ILE A 280 -14.66 -13.43 -8.67
C ILE A 280 -13.85 -12.16 -8.39
N GLU A 281 -12.69 -12.06 -9.00
CA GLU A 281 -11.86 -10.87 -8.96
C GLU A 281 -12.52 -9.70 -9.73
N ASN A 282 -12.70 -8.56 -9.06
CA ASN A 282 -13.10 -7.28 -9.68
C ASN A 282 -12.71 -6.12 -8.76
N TYR A 283 -12.12 -5.08 -9.32
CA TYR A 283 -11.53 -3.96 -8.59
C TYR A 283 -12.40 -2.71 -8.52
N VAL A 284 -13.43 -2.59 -9.36
CA VAL A 284 -14.18 -1.34 -9.53
C VAL A 284 -15.67 -1.62 -9.61
N GLY A 285 -16.43 -1.11 -8.64
CA GLY A 285 -17.89 -1.30 -8.59
C GLY A 285 -18.30 -2.63 -7.96
N HIS A 286 -19.61 -2.84 -7.83
CA HIS A 286 -20.18 -4.11 -7.37
C HIS A 286 -21.03 -4.72 -8.48
N PHE A 287 -20.81 -6.00 -8.75
CA PHE A 287 -21.49 -6.73 -9.80
C PHE A 287 -22.00 -8.07 -9.28
N ALA A 288 -23.19 -8.44 -9.75
CA ALA A 288 -23.75 -9.77 -9.57
C ALA A 288 -24.14 -10.33 -10.94
N TYR A 289 -23.61 -11.49 -11.30
CA TYR A 289 -23.90 -12.19 -12.54
C TYR A 289 -24.88 -13.33 -12.27
N LEU A 290 -26.00 -13.33 -12.97
CA LEU A 290 -27.08 -14.33 -12.82
C LEU A 290 -27.40 -14.95 -14.17
N SER A 291 -27.83 -16.21 -14.19
CA SER A 291 -28.42 -16.79 -15.40
C SER A 291 -29.84 -16.28 -15.64
N PRO A 292 -30.35 -16.28 -16.90
CA PRO A 292 -31.73 -15.90 -17.20
C PRO A 292 -32.77 -16.66 -16.36
N LYS A 293 -32.59 -17.97 -16.19
CA LYS A 293 -33.52 -18.81 -15.41
C LYS A 293 -33.44 -18.52 -13.92
N TYR A 294 -32.24 -18.30 -13.39
CA TYR A 294 -32.07 -17.96 -11.98
C TYR A 294 -32.65 -16.58 -11.69
N TYR A 295 -32.47 -15.63 -12.60
CA TYR A 295 -33.09 -14.31 -12.53
C TYR A 295 -34.62 -14.39 -12.49
N GLU A 296 -35.25 -15.15 -13.39
CA GLU A 296 -36.71 -15.33 -13.39
C GLU A 296 -37.19 -15.97 -12.08
N LYS A 297 -36.44 -16.93 -11.54
CA LYS A 297 -36.75 -17.58 -10.26
C LYS A 297 -36.71 -16.60 -9.08
N VAL A 298 -35.75 -15.68 -9.04
CA VAL A 298 -35.56 -14.74 -7.93
C VAL A 298 -36.49 -13.54 -8.04
N PHE A 299 -36.61 -12.94 -9.23
CA PHE A 299 -37.33 -11.69 -9.44
C PHE A 299 -38.76 -11.88 -9.96
N ALA A 300 -39.17 -13.11 -10.26
CA ALA A 300 -40.49 -13.45 -10.81
C ALA A 300 -40.85 -12.68 -12.11
N LYS A 301 -39.84 -12.29 -12.89
CA LYS A 301 -39.96 -11.58 -14.17
C LYS A 301 -38.88 -12.03 -15.15
N GLU A 302 -39.18 -12.00 -16.44
CA GLU A 302 -38.19 -12.28 -17.48
C GLU A 302 -37.17 -11.13 -17.57
N PRO A 303 -35.88 -11.42 -17.82
CA PRO A 303 -34.86 -10.40 -17.97
C PRO A 303 -35.09 -9.58 -19.25
N ALA A 304 -35.16 -8.26 -19.12
CA ALA A 304 -35.24 -7.36 -20.27
C ALA A 304 -33.84 -7.01 -20.78
N PHE A 305 -33.45 -7.59 -21.92
CA PHE A 305 -32.15 -7.35 -22.57
C PHE A 305 -32.04 -5.90 -23.08
N ASN A 306 -31.58 -5.03 -22.19
CA ASN A 306 -31.51 -3.58 -22.37
C ASN A 306 -30.10 -3.09 -22.68
N SER A 307 -29.11 -3.97 -22.72
CA SER A 307 -27.74 -3.64 -23.07
C SER A 307 -27.10 -4.70 -23.95
N GLU A 308 -26.03 -4.34 -24.64
CA GLU A 308 -25.23 -5.28 -25.44
C GLU A 308 -23.73 -4.95 -25.30
N LEU A 309 -22.94 -5.98 -25.02
CA LEU A 309 -21.49 -5.88 -25.00
C LEU A 309 -20.95 -6.10 -26.40
N LEU A 310 -19.95 -5.30 -26.77
CA LEU A 310 -19.28 -5.36 -28.07
C LEU A 310 -17.82 -5.80 -27.86
N LEU A 311 -17.45 -6.90 -28.49
CA LEU A 311 -16.09 -7.43 -28.53
C LEU A 311 -15.52 -7.30 -29.94
N PHE A 312 -14.39 -6.61 -30.08
CA PHE A 312 -13.69 -6.38 -31.34
C PHE A 312 -12.46 -7.29 -31.44
N GLU A 313 -12.01 -7.59 -32.67
CA GLU A 313 -10.83 -8.43 -32.91
C GLU A 313 -9.54 -7.75 -32.46
N ASP A 314 -9.42 -6.45 -32.74
CA ASP A 314 -8.26 -5.62 -32.43
C ASP A 314 -8.64 -4.49 -31.47
N SER A 315 -7.63 -3.95 -30.76
CA SER A 315 -7.81 -2.76 -29.93
C SER A 315 -8.20 -1.56 -30.80
N LEU A 316 -9.32 -0.92 -30.47
CA LEU A 316 -9.81 0.26 -31.17
C LEU A 316 -9.04 1.52 -30.75
N THR A 317 -8.82 2.42 -31.71
CA THR A 317 -8.38 3.78 -31.41
C THR A 317 -9.55 4.65 -30.95
N LYS A 318 -9.27 5.70 -30.16
CA LYS A 318 -10.29 6.69 -29.74
C LYS A 318 -11.08 7.28 -30.91
N SER A 319 -10.48 7.39 -32.09
CA SER A 319 -11.19 7.89 -33.28
C SER A 319 -12.15 6.86 -33.87
N GLU A 320 -11.84 5.57 -33.78
CA GLU A 320 -12.72 4.48 -34.24
C GLU A 320 -13.89 4.28 -33.28
N GLU A 321 -13.61 4.25 -31.97
CA GLU A 321 -14.64 4.22 -30.93
C GLU A 321 -15.65 5.37 -31.10
N LYS A 322 -15.16 6.59 -31.33
CA LYS A 322 -16.03 7.76 -31.58
C LYS A 322 -16.83 7.62 -32.87
N LYS A 323 -16.30 7.00 -33.93
CA LYS A 323 -17.05 6.74 -35.16
C LYS A 323 -18.17 5.74 -34.91
N ILE A 324 -17.87 4.63 -34.24
CA ILE A 324 -18.82 3.58 -33.88
C ILE A 324 -19.91 4.14 -32.97
N ALA A 325 -19.54 4.89 -31.91
CA ALA A 325 -20.50 5.56 -31.04
C ALA A 325 -21.44 6.48 -31.85
N ASN A 326 -20.90 7.35 -32.70
CA ASN A 326 -21.72 8.27 -33.51
C ASN A 326 -22.57 7.55 -34.56
N GLN A 327 -22.17 6.37 -35.02
CA GLN A 327 -22.92 5.55 -35.96
C GLN A 327 -24.13 4.92 -35.25
N LEU A 328 -23.88 4.25 -34.12
CA LEU A 328 -24.93 3.59 -33.33
C LEU A 328 -25.89 4.57 -32.65
N MET A 329 -25.40 5.70 -32.14
CA MET A 329 -26.22 6.73 -31.47
C MET A 329 -27.20 7.45 -32.42
N LYS A 330 -27.12 7.24 -33.74
CA LYS A 330 -28.12 7.76 -34.69
C LYS A 330 -29.39 6.93 -34.74
N LEU A 331 -29.36 5.72 -34.20
CA LEU A 331 -30.48 4.79 -34.20
C LEU A 331 -31.39 5.10 -33.00
N ASP A 332 -32.69 5.20 -33.25
CA ASP A 332 -33.68 5.58 -32.22
C ASP A 332 -33.73 4.60 -31.03
N ARG A 333 -33.34 3.34 -31.25
CA ARG A 333 -33.22 2.31 -30.19
C ARG A 333 -32.09 2.58 -29.21
N VAL A 334 -31.02 3.27 -29.62
CA VAL A 334 -29.78 3.39 -28.84
C VAL A 334 -29.84 4.64 -27.93
N ILE A 335 -29.76 4.41 -26.61
CA ILE A 335 -29.75 5.50 -25.61
C ILE A 335 -28.32 5.98 -25.35
N ASN A 336 -27.38 5.04 -25.26
CA ASN A 336 -26.00 5.33 -24.89
C ASN A 336 -25.04 4.31 -25.52
N VAL A 337 -23.84 4.76 -25.86
CA VAL A 337 -22.71 3.91 -26.23
C VAL A 337 -21.51 4.38 -25.43
N SER A 338 -20.96 3.51 -24.60
CA SER A 338 -19.77 3.81 -23.80
C SER A 338 -18.68 2.78 -24.05
N PHE A 339 -17.45 3.25 -24.14
CA PHE A 339 -16.27 2.41 -24.30
C PHE A 339 -15.49 2.30 -22.99
N LEU A 340 -14.98 1.10 -22.70
CA LEU A 340 -14.15 0.86 -21.52
C LEU A 340 -12.87 1.69 -21.52
N SER A 341 -12.37 2.09 -22.68
CA SER A 341 -11.19 2.96 -22.78
C SER A 341 -11.43 4.36 -22.20
N ASP A 342 -12.67 4.87 -22.22
CA ASP A 342 -13.03 6.16 -21.60
C ASP A 342 -13.05 6.00 -20.07
N SER A 343 -13.68 4.93 -19.58
CA SER A 343 -13.69 4.58 -18.16
C SER A 343 -12.28 4.31 -17.62
N SER A 344 -11.45 3.61 -18.41
CA SER A 344 -10.04 3.34 -18.10
C SER A 344 -9.24 4.63 -18.01
N THR A 345 -9.43 5.56 -18.94
CA THR A 345 -8.74 6.87 -18.93
C THR A 345 -9.15 7.69 -17.71
N ALA A 346 -10.45 7.77 -17.41
CA ALA A 346 -10.95 8.49 -16.23
C ALA A 346 -10.42 7.90 -14.91
N LEU A 347 -10.34 6.57 -14.83
CA LEU A 347 -9.78 5.91 -13.65
C LEU A 347 -8.25 6.05 -13.56
N ASP A 348 -7.54 6.06 -14.69
CA ASP A 348 -6.09 6.28 -14.74
C ASP A 348 -5.72 7.70 -14.28
N GLU A 349 -6.45 8.72 -14.73
CA GLU A 349 -6.31 10.10 -14.24
C GLU A 349 -6.53 10.19 -12.72
N THR A 350 -7.55 9.49 -12.20
CA THR A 350 -7.83 9.40 -10.75
C THR A 350 -6.70 8.70 -9.99
N THR A 351 -6.16 7.63 -10.58
CA THR A 351 -5.06 6.83 -10.04
C THR A 351 -3.75 7.62 -10.01
N GLU A 352 -3.50 8.47 -11.03
CA GLU A 352 -2.32 9.32 -11.10
C GLU A 352 -2.28 10.35 -9.95
N ILE A 353 -3.42 10.91 -9.60
CA ILE A 353 -3.58 11.82 -8.46
C ILE A 353 -3.22 11.10 -7.15
N LEU A 354 -3.72 9.88 -6.95
CA LEU A 354 -3.38 9.06 -5.78
C LEU A 354 -1.88 8.71 -5.75
N ASN A 355 -1.28 8.45 -6.91
CA ASN A 355 0.14 8.16 -7.04
C ASN A 355 1.02 9.35 -6.60
N LEU A 356 0.58 10.60 -6.81
CA LEU A 356 1.24 11.80 -6.27
C LEU A 356 1.29 11.74 -4.73
N VAL A 357 0.18 11.42 -4.08
CA VAL A 357 0.10 11.27 -2.62
C VAL A 357 1.06 10.18 -2.13
N VAL A 358 1.12 9.05 -2.85
CA VAL A 358 2.04 7.95 -2.50
C VAL A 358 3.51 8.37 -2.61
N TRP A 359 3.89 9.17 -3.61
CA TRP A 359 5.26 9.71 -3.71
C TRP A 359 5.66 10.55 -2.49
N ILE A 360 4.74 11.35 -1.97
CA ILE A 360 4.98 12.16 -0.77
C ILE A 360 5.22 11.26 0.44
N LEU A 361 4.47 10.17 0.57
CA LEU A 361 4.68 9.18 1.63
C LEU A 361 6.05 8.50 1.50
N ILE A 362 6.46 8.14 0.29
CA ILE A 362 7.79 7.54 0.02
C ILE A 362 8.91 8.52 0.39
N ILE A 363 8.80 9.80 -0.01
CA ILE A 363 9.80 10.83 0.31
C ILE A 363 9.86 11.05 1.82
N SER A 364 8.71 11.13 2.49
CA SER A 364 8.62 11.28 3.94
C SER A 364 9.24 10.09 4.69
N ALA A 365 8.99 8.86 4.22
CA ALA A 365 9.60 7.65 4.75
C ALA A 365 11.12 7.66 4.55
N GLY A 366 11.61 8.14 3.40
CA GLY A 366 13.03 8.30 3.12
C GLY A 366 13.71 9.34 4.03
N LEU A 367 13.09 10.50 4.24
CA LEU A 367 13.55 11.52 5.19
C LEU A 367 13.64 10.97 6.61
N LEU A 368 12.60 10.26 7.05
CA LEU A 368 12.57 9.60 8.34
C LEU A 368 13.68 8.54 8.45
N ALA A 369 13.91 7.76 7.39
CA ALA A 369 15.00 6.80 7.32
C ALA A 369 16.37 7.45 7.51
N PHE A 370 16.63 8.57 6.82
CA PHE A 370 17.87 9.32 6.98
C PHE A 370 18.09 9.77 8.43
N ILE A 371 17.07 10.37 9.06
CA ILE A 371 17.16 10.88 10.44
C ILE A 371 17.41 9.74 11.43
N VAL A 372 16.66 8.65 11.32
CA VAL A 372 16.78 7.48 12.21
C VAL A 372 18.16 6.84 12.06
N LEU A 373 18.61 6.59 10.83
CA LEU A 373 19.93 6.02 10.55
C LEU A 373 21.06 6.91 11.05
N TYR A 374 20.96 8.22 10.84
CA TYR A 374 21.93 9.20 11.32
C TYR A 374 22.05 9.14 12.84
N ASN A 375 20.92 9.19 13.55
CA ASN A 375 20.91 9.16 15.01
C ASN A 375 21.47 7.84 15.56
N LEU A 376 21.08 6.70 14.97
CA LEU A 376 21.58 5.39 15.38
C LEU A 376 23.09 5.25 15.18
N ASN A 377 23.60 5.68 14.03
CA ASN A 377 25.03 5.59 13.74
C ASN A 377 25.84 6.58 14.59
N ASN A 378 25.30 7.78 14.82
CA ASN A 378 25.91 8.77 15.71
C ASN A 378 26.00 8.26 17.15
N ILE A 379 24.94 7.67 17.70
CA ILE A 379 24.96 7.04 19.03
C ILE A 379 26.00 5.91 19.07
N ASN A 380 26.02 5.04 18.06
CA ASN A 380 26.97 3.91 18.01
C ASN A 380 28.43 4.39 18.07
N ILE A 381 28.75 5.45 17.33
CA ILE A 381 30.09 6.05 17.30
C ILE A 381 30.41 6.81 18.59
N SER A 382 29.50 7.65 19.10
CA SER A 382 29.72 8.39 20.35
C SER A 382 29.97 7.45 21.53
N GLU A 383 29.27 6.32 21.62
CA GLU A 383 29.51 5.33 22.68
C GLU A 383 30.84 4.58 22.55
N ARG A 384 31.43 4.53 21.35
CA ARG A 384 32.71 3.86 21.07
C ARG A 384 33.86 4.82 20.82
N ILE A 385 33.65 6.12 21.00
CA ILE A 385 34.63 7.15 20.63
C ILE A 385 36.01 6.87 21.24
N ARG A 386 36.05 6.46 22.52
CA ARG A 386 37.29 6.13 23.22
C ARG A 386 37.97 4.85 22.73
N GLU A 387 37.19 3.82 22.36
CA GLU A 387 37.72 2.60 21.72
C GLU A 387 38.39 2.96 20.40
N LEU A 388 37.74 3.80 19.60
CA LEU A 388 38.24 4.25 18.30
C LEU A 388 39.47 5.14 18.42
N SER A 389 39.48 6.08 19.39
CA SER A 389 40.64 6.92 19.67
C SER A 389 41.84 6.09 20.13
N THR A 390 41.63 5.05 20.95
CA THR A 390 42.72 4.13 21.35
C THR A 390 43.29 3.36 20.15
N ILE A 391 42.43 2.89 19.25
CA ILE A 391 42.86 2.19 18.03
C ILE A 391 43.66 3.13 17.12
N LYS A 392 43.27 4.41 17.00
CA LYS A 392 44.04 5.42 16.25
C LYS A 392 45.42 5.68 16.87
N VAL A 393 45.51 5.77 18.21
CA VAL A 393 46.79 5.95 18.92
C VAL A 393 47.74 4.77 18.68
N LEU A 394 47.21 3.56 18.46
CA LEU A 394 48.01 2.38 18.09
C LEU A 394 48.50 2.39 16.63
N GLY A 395 48.23 3.46 15.86
CA GLY A 395 48.76 3.65 14.52
C GLY A 395 47.83 3.22 13.38
N PHE A 396 46.57 2.86 13.67
CA PHE A 396 45.60 2.51 12.63
C PHE A 396 45.17 3.75 11.83
N TYR A 397 45.03 3.58 10.52
CA TYR A 397 44.55 4.65 9.64
C TYR A 397 43.06 4.91 9.83
N ASP A 398 42.61 6.14 9.54
CA ASP A 398 41.19 6.52 9.62
C ASP A 398 40.25 5.57 8.86
N ASN A 399 40.71 5.06 7.71
CA ASN A 399 39.96 4.10 6.90
C ASN A 399 39.81 2.74 7.59
N GLU A 400 40.83 2.27 8.30
CA GLU A 400 40.80 0.99 9.01
C GLU A 400 39.85 1.07 10.22
N VAL A 401 39.94 2.16 10.98
CA VAL A 401 39.05 2.44 12.11
C VAL A 401 37.60 2.58 11.66
N THR A 402 37.36 3.27 10.55
CA THR A 402 36.01 3.41 9.99
C THR A 402 35.48 2.08 9.49
N MET A 403 36.29 1.30 8.76
CA MET A 403 35.87 0.01 8.21
C MET A 403 35.55 -1.02 9.30
N TYR A 404 36.21 -0.94 10.46
CA TYR A 404 35.88 -1.76 11.62
C TYR A 404 34.43 -1.57 12.08
N ILE A 405 33.98 -0.32 12.23
CA ILE A 405 32.58 0.00 12.59
C ILE A 405 31.65 -0.31 11.44
N TYR A 406 32.05 0.01 10.21
CA TYR A 406 31.21 -0.11 9.04
C TYR A 406 30.79 -1.55 8.77
N ARG A 407 31.67 -2.52 9.06
CA ARG A 407 31.34 -3.95 8.99
C ARG A 407 30.17 -4.32 9.91
N GLU A 408 30.14 -3.79 11.13
CA GLU A 408 29.04 -4.04 12.07
C GLU A 408 27.72 -3.46 11.54
N ASN A 409 27.76 -2.22 11.07
CA ASN A 409 26.58 -1.57 10.50
C ASN A 409 26.08 -2.30 9.25
N ILE A 410 26.95 -2.79 8.38
CA ILE A 410 26.56 -3.59 7.21
C ILE A 410 25.79 -4.85 7.65
N PHE A 411 26.28 -5.59 8.64
CA PHE A 411 25.55 -6.75 9.16
C PHE A 411 24.17 -6.34 9.71
N LEU A 412 24.11 -5.29 10.52
CA LEU A 412 22.85 -4.79 11.08
C LEU A 412 21.88 -4.33 9.99
N THR A 413 22.37 -3.67 8.94
CA THR A 413 21.56 -3.24 7.79
C THR A 413 21.03 -4.41 7.00
N ILE A 414 21.83 -5.45 6.74
CA ILE A 414 21.35 -6.64 6.02
C ILE A 414 20.22 -7.32 6.80
N PHE A 415 20.37 -7.53 8.11
CA PHE A 415 19.32 -8.12 8.94
C PHE A 415 18.11 -7.19 9.07
N GLY A 416 18.35 -5.88 9.26
CA GLY A 416 17.31 -4.86 9.36
C GLY A 416 16.46 -4.77 8.09
N VAL A 417 17.10 -4.73 6.91
CA VAL A 417 16.40 -4.75 5.62
C VAL A 417 15.60 -6.04 5.49
N GLY A 418 16.20 -7.23 5.71
CA GLY A 418 15.48 -8.50 5.59
C GLY A 418 14.22 -8.56 6.48
N ILE A 419 14.34 -8.14 7.74
CA ILE A 419 13.21 -8.06 8.68
C ILE A 419 12.21 -6.98 8.25
N GLY A 420 12.71 -5.84 7.75
CA GLY A 420 11.90 -4.73 7.26
C GLY A 420 11.08 -5.06 6.01
N LEU A 421 11.59 -5.91 5.10
CA LEU A 421 10.81 -6.38 3.95
C LEU A 421 9.61 -7.24 4.40
N LEU A 422 9.81 -8.10 5.40
CA LEU A 422 8.74 -8.91 5.98
C LEU A 422 7.69 -8.04 6.68
N PHE A 423 8.13 -7.15 7.59
CA PHE A 423 7.21 -6.25 8.29
C PHE A 423 6.54 -5.25 7.33
N GLY A 424 7.22 -4.85 6.27
CA GLY A 424 6.67 -3.99 5.24
C GLY A 424 5.48 -4.63 4.53
N LYS A 425 5.53 -5.94 4.25
CA LYS A 425 4.38 -6.67 3.70
C LYS A 425 3.18 -6.67 4.65
N ILE A 426 3.43 -6.90 5.94
CA ILE A 426 2.37 -6.91 6.97
C ILE A 426 1.76 -5.51 7.12
N LEU A 427 2.62 -4.49 7.22
CA LEU A 427 2.19 -3.10 7.35
C LEU A 427 1.41 -2.62 6.13
N HIS A 428 1.87 -2.97 4.92
CA HIS A 428 1.14 -2.70 3.68
C HIS A 428 -0.26 -3.31 3.68
N GLY A 429 -0.39 -4.59 4.02
CA GLY A 429 -1.71 -5.25 4.08
C GLY A 429 -2.66 -4.57 5.08
N TYR A 430 -2.15 -4.18 6.25
CA TYR A 430 -2.94 -3.45 7.25
C TYR A 430 -3.39 -2.07 6.73
N VAL A 431 -2.48 -1.31 6.10
CA VAL A 431 -2.81 0.00 5.54
C VAL A 431 -3.82 -0.13 4.41
N LEU A 432 -3.67 -1.15 3.55
CA LEU A 432 -4.59 -1.41 2.45
C LEU A 432 -6.03 -1.57 2.94
N GLN A 433 -6.24 -2.44 3.94
CA GLN A 433 -7.56 -2.67 4.53
C GLN A 433 -8.19 -1.43 5.17
N THR A 434 -7.38 -0.46 5.60
CA THR A 434 -7.87 0.77 6.25
C THR A 434 -8.20 1.87 5.23
N VAL A 435 -7.56 1.85 4.05
CA VAL A 435 -7.64 2.92 3.05
C VAL A 435 -8.54 2.56 1.87
N GLU A 436 -8.82 1.26 1.65
CA GLU A 436 -9.77 0.83 0.62
C GLU A 436 -11.15 1.47 0.82
N LEU A 437 -11.70 2.00 -0.28
CA LEU A 437 -13.09 2.48 -0.34
C LEU A 437 -14.03 1.30 -0.58
N ASP A 438 -15.32 1.45 -0.29
CA ASP A 438 -16.28 0.34 -0.43
C ASP A 438 -16.40 -0.11 -1.90
N MET A 439 -16.51 0.84 -2.82
CA MET A 439 -16.66 0.57 -4.26
C MET A 439 -15.34 0.16 -4.96
N LEU A 440 -14.18 0.28 -4.30
CA LEU A 440 -12.87 -0.01 -4.91
C LEU A 440 -12.11 -1.05 -4.11
N MET A 441 -11.68 -2.13 -4.77
CA MET A 441 -10.67 -3.02 -4.21
C MET A 441 -9.29 -2.53 -4.64
N PHE A 442 -8.29 -2.61 -3.76
CA PHE A 442 -6.90 -2.39 -4.15
C PHE A 442 -6.16 -3.72 -4.30
N SER A 443 -5.20 -3.79 -5.23
CA SER A 443 -4.41 -5.03 -5.43
C SER A 443 -3.49 -5.26 -4.23
N PRO A 444 -3.57 -6.40 -3.51
CA PRO A 444 -2.68 -6.67 -2.38
C PRO A 444 -1.25 -7.04 -2.81
N LYS A 445 -0.98 -7.10 -4.11
CA LYS A 445 0.29 -7.60 -4.66
C LYS A 445 1.37 -6.52 -4.66
N ILE A 446 2.42 -6.74 -3.87
CA ILE A 446 3.64 -5.92 -3.96
C ILE A 446 4.56 -6.53 -5.02
N HIS A 447 4.96 -5.72 -6.01
CA HIS A 447 5.85 -6.17 -7.07
C HIS A 447 7.25 -6.47 -6.51
N SER A 448 7.93 -7.49 -7.06
CA SER A 448 9.29 -7.86 -6.61
C SER A 448 10.30 -6.71 -6.74
N LEU A 449 10.15 -5.86 -7.77
CA LEU A 449 10.99 -4.68 -7.96
C LEU A 449 10.84 -3.65 -6.83
N SER A 450 9.66 -3.52 -6.24
CA SER A 450 9.42 -2.61 -5.11
C SER A 450 10.22 -2.99 -3.87
N TYR A 451 10.36 -4.29 -3.60
CA TYR A 451 11.26 -4.77 -2.54
C TYR A 451 12.73 -4.48 -2.84
N VAL A 452 13.15 -4.57 -4.11
CA VAL A 452 14.50 -4.21 -4.55
C VAL A 452 14.74 -2.71 -4.36
N TYR A 453 13.84 -1.84 -4.82
CA TYR A 453 13.95 -0.39 -4.64
C TYR A 453 14.00 0.00 -3.17
N ALA A 454 13.12 -0.55 -2.33
CA ALA A 454 13.13 -0.28 -0.90
C ALA A 454 14.45 -0.69 -0.22
N SER A 455 14.99 -1.84 -0.61
CA SER A 455 16.29 -2.31 -0.13
C SER A 455 17.43 -1.40 -0.58
N LEU A 456 17.48 -1.04 -1.87
CA LEU A 456 18.50 -0.17 -2.43
C LEU A 456 18.47 1.23 -1.81
N ILE A 457 17.29 1.82 -1.61
CA ILE A 457 17.13 3.12 -0.97
C ILE A 457 17.61 3.08 0.49
N THR A 458 17.28 2.01 1.22
CA THR A 458 17.75 1.84 2.61
C THR A 458 19.29 1.72 2.66
N VAL A 459 19.88 0.94 1.76
CA VAL A 459 21.33 0.80 1.63
C VAL A 459 21.97 2.13 1.24
N PHE A 460 21.37 2.86 0.30
CA PHE A 460 21.82 4.19 -0.12
C PHE A 460 21.88 5.18 1.05
N PHE A 461 20.81 5.28 1.86
CA PHE A 461 20.84 6.13 3.06
C PHE A 461 21.87 5.66 4.09
N THR A 462 22.04 4.35 4.26
CA THR A 462 23.10 3.79 5.12
C THR A 462 24.50 4.20 4.64
N VAL A 463 24.73 4.24 3.32
CA VAL A 463 25.99 4.71 2.72
C VAL A 463 26.20 6.19 2.96
N ILE A 464 25.19 7.03 2.70
CA ILE A 464 25.27 8.48 2.96
C ILE A 464 25.61 8.75 4.43
N VAL A 465 24.86 8.15 5.35
CA VAL A 465 25.08 8.34 6.79
C VAL A 465 26.48 7.83 7.18
N GLY A 466 26.91 6.71 6.59
CA GLY A 466 28.26 6.20 6.71
C GLY A 466 29.35 7.21 6.33
N PHE A 467 29.17 7.85 5.17
CA PHE A 467 30.09 8.86 4.66
C PHE A 467 30.14 10.11 5.55
N VAL A 468 28.97 10.60 6.00
CA VAL A 468 28.90 11.71 6.96
C VAL A 468 29.66 11.38 8.25
N MET A 469 29.50 10.16 8.77
CA MET A 469 30.19 9.72 9.97
C MET A 469 31.70 9.52 9.77
N TYR A 470 32.13 9.08 8.58
CA TYR A 470 33.56 9.02 8.23
C TYR A 470 34.23 10.39 8.36
N GLN A 471 33.61 11.44 7.84
CA GLN A 471 34.12 12.81 7.96
C GLN A 471 34.20 13.26 9.43
N LYS A 472 33.23 12.85 10.24
CA LYS A 472 33.24 13.12 11.69
C LYS A 472 34.37 12.37 12.40
N LEU A 473 34.59 11.10 12.06
CA LEU A 473 35.64 10.25 12.66
C LEU A 473 37.05 10.78 12.37
N LYS A 474 37.30 11.37 11.19
CA LYS A 474 38.60 12.02 10.89
C LYS A 474 38.96 13.13 11.86
N LYS A 475 37.95 13.85 12.36
CA LYS A 475 38.11 15.02 13.24
C LYS A 475 38.14 14.66 14.73
N VAL A 476 38.08 13.37 15.07
CA VAL A 476 38.10 12.93 16.47
C VAL A 476 39.50 13.08 17.05
N ASP A 477 39.59 13.76 18.19
CA ASP A 477 40.84 14.00 18.90
C ASP A 477 41.37 12.70 19.52
N MET A 478 42.61 12.35 19.17
CA MET A 478 43.31 11.18 19.72
C MET A 478 43.76 11.42 21.17
N ILE A 479 43.95 12.68 21.57
CA ILE A 479 44.42 13.07 22.90
C ILE A 479 43.38 12.75 23.98
N GLU A 480 42.10 12.70 23.61
CA GLU A 480 41.00 12.37 24.52
C GLU A 480 41.10 10.92 25.07
N ALA A 481 41.74 10.00 24.33
CA ALA A 481 42.04 8.65 24.83
C ALA A 481 43.25 8.59 25.79
N LEU A 482 44.16 9.57 25.71
CA LEU A 482 45.38 9.62 26.53
C LEU A 482 45.13 10.28 27.91
N LYS A 483 44.12 11.14 28.02
CA LYS A 483 43.80 11.91 29.25
C LYS A 483 43.25 11.08 30.43
N SER A 484 42.96 9.79 30.29
CA SER A 484 42.36 8.99 31.38
C SER A 484 43.33 8.09 32.16
N ASN A 485 44.63 8.17 31.88
CA ASN A 485 45.68 7.51 32.67
C ASN A 485 46.48 8.50 33.55
N GLU A 486 46.09 9.78 33.52
CA GLU A 486 46.32 10.74 34.61
C GLU A 486 45.01 10.94 35.39
#